data_AF-A0A521ZHB6-F1
#
_entry.id   AF-A0A521ZHB6-F1
#
_cell.length_a   1.000
_cell.length_b   1.000
_cell.length_c   1.000
_cell.angle_alpha   90.00
_cell.angle_beta   90.00
_cell.angle_gamma   90.00
#
_symmetry.space_group_name_H-M   'P 1'
#
loop_
_entity.id
_entity.type
_entity.pdbx_description
1 polymer ?
#
loop_
_entity_poly.entity_id
_entity_poly.type
_entity_poly.pdbx_seq_one_letter_code
_entity_poly.pdbx_strand_id
1 'polypeptide(L)'
;MKKYLISLLLSLACGISTAWAGATLHIGSGYGTPCATGGCPLYAGEVNPFSSTLDIYQNSGGAAAALDPVLLIFGVPNDSSAAGSHLLNSSAVTSASLIHGGVSSAIGFSFGTFSYGLGGSGFKGLMGSGQEVYDDLLHLTGANASNNFANWREWDADLYGITANNFGIYVFALDTSSFGKHDYLQIGLSGIPEGTFAIAFGEDAPDKHGNYNVFSTPFTESGLNGGHHSVPAPTSWMLILLGLVVLMWSRRRFTA
;
A
#
# COMPACT_ATOMS: atom_id res chain seq x y z
N MET A 1 -9.46 65.64 8.03
CA MET A 1 -9.56 64.81 9.25
C MET A 1 -10.38 63.57 8.94
N LYS A 2 -9.75 62.40 9.11
CA LYS A 2 -10.32 61.05 9.35
C LYS A 2 -11.54 60.63 8.53
N LYS A 3 -11.34 59.83 7.46
CA LYS A 3 -12.26 58.74 7.10
C LYS A 3 -11.50 57.52 6.52
N TYR A 4 -11.16 56.58 7.42
CA TYR A 4 -11.16 55.09 7.30
C TYR A 4 -10.96 54.52 5.87
N LEU A 5 -9.87 53.88 5.44
CA LEU A 5 -9.00 52.81 5.98
C LEU A 5 -9.73 51.64 6.65
N ILE A 6 -10.79 51.12 6.03
CA ILE A 6 -11.38 49.83 6.36
C ILE A 6 -11.84 49.20 5.03
N SER A 7 -11.05 48.31 4.44
CA SER A 7 -11.54 47.21 3.57
C SER A 7 -10.38 46.36 2.99
N LEU A 8 -9.47 45.87 3.84
CA LEU A 8 -8.49 44.86 3.40
C LEU A 8 -8.17 43.88 4.52
N LEU A 9 -9.19 43.15 5.00
CA LEU A 9 -9.01 42.16 6.05
C LEU A 9 -10.21 41.22 6.12
N LEU A 10 -10.53 40.50 5.03
CA LEU A 10 -11.37 39.29 5.13
C LEU A 10 -11.38 38.42 3.87
N SER A 11 -10.25 37.77 3.57
CA SER A 11 -10.28 36.53 2.78
C SER A 11 -9.04 35.68 3.03
N LEU A 12 -8.67 35.51 4.30
CA LEU A 12 -7.93 34.30 4.69
C LEU A 12 -9.00 33.21 4.82
N ALA A 13 -9.49 32.73 3.68
CA ALA A 13 -10.21 31.47 3.64
C ALA A 13 -9.20 30.43 4.08
N CYS A 14 -9.26 30.09 5.37
CA CYS A 14 -8.62 28.94 5.95
C CYS A 14 -9.19 27.76 5.17
N GLY A 15 -8.47 27.36 4.12
CA GLY A 15 -8.67 26.07 3.48
C GLY A 15 -8.37 25.06 4.56
N ILE A 16 -9.42 24.65 5.27
CA ILE A 16 -9.40 23.44 6.07
C ILE A 16 -9.24 22.35 5.02
N SER A 17 -8.00 22.05 4.65
CA SER A 17 -7.70 20.74 4.09
C SER A 17 -8.18 19.80 5.19
N THR A 18 -9.32 19.15 4.97
CA THR A 18 -9.61 17.90 5.65
C THR A 18 -8.35 17.08 5.44
N ALA A 19 -7.54 16.93 6.48
CA ALA A 19 -6.38 16.07 6.43
C ALA A 19 -6.96 14.68 6.21
N TRP A 20 -7.06 14.29 4.95
CA TRP A 20 -7.31 12.91 4.57
C TRP A 20 -6.23 12.15 5.32
N ALA A 21 -6.66 11.34 6.30
CA ALA A 21 -5.76 10.48 7.04
C ALA A 21 -5.12 9.58 5.99
N GLY A 22 -3.97 10.01 5.48
CA GLY A 22 -3.21 9.29 4.48
C GLY A 22 -2.91 7.90 5.03
N ALA A 23 -2.86 6.92 4.14
CA ALA A 23 -2.54 5.53 4.43
C ALA A 23 -1.59 5.40 5.64
N THR A 24 -2.16 5.00 6.77
CA THR A 24 -1.42 4.89 8.03
C THR A 24 -0.63 3.59 8.09
N LEU A 25 -0.98 2.61 7.26
CA LEU A 25 -0.25 1.35 7.17
C LEU A 25 0.77 1.43 6.03
N HIS A 26 1.92 0.83 6.24
CA HIS A 26 2.99 0.70 5.26
C HIS A 26 3.46 -0.75 5.27
N ILE A 27 3.74 -1.33 4.11
CA ILE A 27 4.39 -2.64 4.04
C ILE A 27 5.90 -2.43 3.80
N GLY A 28 6.72 -3.14 4.55
CA GLY A 28 8.17 -3.13 4.42
C GLY A 28 8.77 -4.53 4.27
N SER A 29 10.10 -4.57 4.19
CA SER A 29 10.89 -5.80 4.04
C SER A 29 11.22 -6.51 5.36
N GLY A 30 10.61 -6.09 6.47
CA GLY A 30 10.75 -6.64 7.80
C GLY A 30 11.25 -5.61 8.82
N TYR A 31 10.81 -5.76 10.07
CA TYR A 31 11.27 -4.94 11.19
C TYR A 31 12.79 -4.99 11.35
N GLY A 32 13.39 -3.83 11.65
CA GLY A 32 14.84 -3.68 11.80
C GLY A 32 15.61 -3.51 10.48
N THR A 33 14.92 -3.55 9.34
CA THR A 33 15.50 -3.20 8.04
C THR A 33 15.37 -1.69 7.76
N PRO A 34 16.19 -1.11 6.87
CA PRO A 34 16.04 0.28 6.45
C PRO A 34 14.68 0.62 5.81
N CYS A 35 13.92 -0.40 5.39
CA CYS A 35 12.71 -0.28 4.58
C CYS A 35 11.44 -0.73 5.33
N ALA A 36 11.55 -1.02 6.63
CA ALA A 36 10.46 -1.49 7.50
C ALA A 36 9.22 -0.57 7.47
N THR A 37 9.43 0.73 7.29
CA THR A 37 8.35 1.74 7.30
C THR A 37 7.81 2.09 5.90
N GLY A 38 8.05 1.24 4.90
CA GLY A 38 7.61 1.45 3.51
C GLY A 38 8.39 2.50 2.72
N GLY A 39 9.59 2.87 3.19
CA GLY A 39 10.39 3.98 2.67
C GLY A 39 11.42 3.63 1.58
N CYS A 40 11.33 2.46 0.95
CA CYS A 40 12.27 2.03 -0.09
C CYS A 40 11.56 1.62 -1.38
N PRO A 41 10.79 2.54 -2.00
CA PRO A 41 10.11 2.20 -3.22
C PRO A 41 11.12 1.95 -4.34
N LEU A 42 10.95 0.84 -5.04
CA LEU A 42 11.76 0.48 -6.21
C LEU A 42 11.11 0.95 -7.51
N TYR A 43 9.78 1.10 -7.53
CA TYR A 43 9.03 1.50 -8.71
C TYR A 43 8.00 2.57 -8.37
N ALA A 44 7.91 3.60 -9.24
CA ALA A 44 6.99 4.73 -9.15
C ALA A 44 6.93 5.49 -7.81
N GLY A 45 7.89 5.26 -6.91
CA GLY A 45 7.83 5.82 -5.55
C GLY A 45 6.82 5.12 -4.62
N GLU A 46 6.26 3.98 -5.04
CA GLU A 46 5.16 3.31 -4.33
C GLU A 46 5.47 1.86 -3.95
N VAL A 47 6.17 1.09 -4.81
CA VAL A 47 6.31 -0.36 -4.62
C VAL A 47 7.53 -0.72 -3.78
N ASN A 48 7.33 -1.24 -2.57
CA ASN A 48 8.41 -1.80 -1.75
C ASN A 48 8.66 -3.28 -2.05
N PRO A 49 9.91 -3.77 -1.93
CA PRO A 49 10.23 -5.18 -2.03
C PRO A 49 9.95 -5.93 -0.72
N PHE A 50 9.49 -7.18 -0.81
CA PHE A 50 9.57 -8.13 0.30
C PHE A 50 9.99 -9.54 -0.15
N SER A 51 10.39 -10.37 0.83
CA SER A 51 10.92 -11.73 0.59
C SER A 51 10.25 -12.73 1.55
N SER A 52 11.00 -13.58 2.25
CA SER A 52 10.49 -14.51 3.27
C SER A 52 10.00 -13.83 4.54
N THR A 53 10.09 -12.51 4.63
CA THR A 53 9.54 -11.70 5.70
C THR A 53 8.97 -10.42 5.10
N LEU A 54 7.82 -10.00 5.61
CA LEU A 54 7.29 -8.66 5.42
C LEU A 54 6.92 -8.08 6.78
N ASP A 55 6.77 -6.77 6.84
CA ASP A 55 6.18 -6.11 7.99
C ASP A 55 5.08 -5.12 7.60
N ILE A 56 4.09 -4.97 8.47
CA ILE A 56 3.05 -3.95 8.38
C ILE A 56 3.36 -2.93 9.47
N TYR A 57 3.73 -1.71 9.09
CA TYR A 57 4.04 -0.62 9.98
C TYR A 57 2.90 0.38 10.08
N GLN A 58 2.49 0.74 11.29
CA GLN A 58 1.48 1.77 11.52
C GLN A 58 2.11 3.15 11.78
N ASN A 59 2.23 3.93 10.72
CA ASN A 59 2.67 5.32 10.72
C ASN A 59 1.56 6.26 11.23
N SER A 60 1.38 6.35 12.55
CA SER A 60 0.31 7.21 13.09
C SER A 60 0.80 8.65 13.37
N GLY A 61 0.37 9.55 12.49
CA GLY A 61 0.22 10.97 12.75
C GLY A 61 -0.96 11.31 13.69
N GLY A 62 -1.29 10.47 14.67
CA GLY A 62 -2.38 10.70 15.64
C GLY A 62 -3.60 9.77 15.52
N ALA A 63 -3.56 8.78 14.63
CA ALA A 63 -4.59 7.73 14.52
C ALA A 63 -4.61 6.79 15.74
N ALA A 64 -5.81 6.32 16.09
CA ALA A 64 -6.06 5.32 17.12
C ALA A 64 -5.50 3.93 16.73
N ALA A 65 -5.49 2.99 17.69
CA ALA A 65 -5.13 1.60 17.42
C ALA A 65 -6.14 0.96 16.45
N ALA A 66 -5.64 0.09 15.56
CA ALA A 66 -6.48 -0.69 14.67
C ALA A 66 -7.26 -1.75 15.47
N LEU A 67 -8.48 -2.03 15.01
CA LEU A 67 -9.31 -3.12 15.47
C LEU A 67 -8.73 -4.47 15.07
N ASP A 68 -9.10 -5.46 15.86
CA ASP A 68 -8.76 -6.85 15.67
C ASP A 68 -9.83 -7.54 14.79
N PRO A 69 -9.48 -8.20 13.67
CA PRO A 69 -8.13 -8.39 13.13
C PRO A 69 -7.73 -7.31 12.11
N VAL A 70 -6.41 -7.12 11.98
CA VAL A 70 -5.81 -6.47 10.81
C VAL A 70 -5.69 -7.51 9.69
N LEU A 71 -6.09 -7.14 8.48
CA LEU A 71 -6.02 -8.02 7.32
C LEU A 71 -4.69 -7.85 6.59
N LEU A 72 -4.04 -8.97 6.29
CA LEU A 72 -2.99 -9.07 5.29
C LEU A 72 -3.59 -9.70 4.03
N ILE A 73 -3.51 -9.00 2.91
CA ILE A 73 -4.13 -9.38 1.66
C ILE A 73 -3.02 -9.58 0.62
N PHE A 74 -3.00 -10.75 -0.02
CA PHE A 74 -2.12 -11.04 -1.14
C PHE A 74 -2.87 -11.05 -2.46
N GLY A 75 -2.23 -10.49 -3.49
CA GLY A 75 -2.64 -10.58 -4.88
C GLY A 75 -1.63 -11.36 -5.69
N VAL A 76 -1.97 -12.57 -6.12
CA VAL A 76 -1.04 -13.48 -6.80
C VAL A 76 -1.32 -13.53 -8.29
N PRO A 77 -0.36 -13.20 -9.17
CA PRO A 77 -0.62 -13.13 -10.61
C PRO A 77 -0.88 -14.51 -11.21
N ASN A 78 -1.76 -14.53 -12.22
CA ASN A 78 -2.06 -15.72 -13.04
C ASN A 78 -2.51 -16.93 -12.21
N ASP A 79 -3.33 -16.69 -11.20
CA ASP A 79 -3.88 -17.74 -10.36
C ASP A 79 -5.02 -18.51 -11.06
N SER A 80 -5.32 -19.70 -10.54
CA SER A 80 -6.33 -20.61 -11.06
C SER A 80 -7.65 -20.47 -10.31
N SER A 81 -8.76 -20.52 -11.05
CA SER A 81 -10.11 -20.62 -10.47
C SER A 81 -10.45 -22.04 -9.99
N ALA A 82 -9.65 -23.05 -10.34
CA ALA A 82 -9.94 -24.42 -9.97
C ALA A 82 -9.53 -24.68 -8.50
N ALA A 83 -10.51 -25.07 -7.68
CA ALA A 83 -10.30 -25.40 -6.27
C ALA A 83 -9.18 -26.45 -6.10
N GLY A 84 -8.25 -26.18 -5.17
CA GLY A 84 -7.09 -27.04 -4.91
C GLY A 84 -5.88 -26.81 -5.83
N SER A 85 -5.98 -25.88 -6.79
CA SER A 85 -4.84 -25.45 -7.64
C SER A 85 -4.43 -23.99 -7.41
N HIS A 86 -4.91 -23.42 -6.30
CA HIS A 86 -4.53 -22.09 -5.84
C HIS A 86 -3.03 -22.01 -5.55
N LEU A 87 -2.40 -20.96 -6.06
CA LEU A 87 -0.97 -20.73 -5.91
C LEU A 87 -0.55 -20.42 -4.46
N LEU A 88 -1.46 -19.89 -3.64
CA LEU A 88 -1.28 -19.72 -2.20
C LEU A 88 -2.29 -20.52 -1.38
N ASN A 89 -1.92 -20.83 -0.14
CA ASN A 89 -2.77 -21.50 0.83
C ASN A 89 -2.43 -21.03 2.25
N SER A 90 -3.10 -21.60 3.25
CA SER A 90 -2.94 -21.24 4.66
C SER A 90 -1.50 -21.33 5.20
N SER A 91 -0.63 -22.12 4.56
CA SER A 91 0.77 -22.28 4.97
C SER A 91 1.68 -21.14 4.48
N ALA A 92 1.16 -20.21 3.68
CA ALA A 92 1.93 -19.10 3.14
C ALA A 92 2.43 -18.16 4.24
N VAL A 93 1.60 -17.94 5.26
CA VAL A 93 2.00 -17.27 6.51
C VAL A 93 2.45 -18.33 7.51
N THR A 94 3.70 -18.22 7.94
CA THR A 94 4.36 -19.19 8.83
C THR A 94 4.49 -18.68 10.27
N SER A 95 4.51 -17.36 10.45
CA SER A 95 4.52 -16.71 11.75
C SER A 95 3.97 -15.29 11.66
N ALA A 96 3.45 -14.79 12.77
CA ALA A 96 3.08 -13.39 12.93
C ALA A 96 3.45 -12.92 14.35
N SER A 97 4.00 -11.71 14.46
CA SER A 97 4.31 -11.10 15.75
C SER A 97 4.02 -9.60 15.74
N LEU A 98 3.46 -9.10 16.83
CA LEU A 98 3.34 -7.67 17.11
C LEU A 98 4.62 -7.18 17.78
N ILE A 99 5.19 -6.09 17.29
CA ILE A 99 6.36 -5.43 17.86
C ILE A 99 5.93 -4.06 18.35
N HIS A 100 5.87 -3.90 19.68
CA HIS A 100 5.49 -2.67 20.35
C HIS A 100 6.65 -2.18 21.22
N GLY A 101 7.11 -0.95 21.02
CA GLY A 101 8.25 -0.40 21.76
C GLY A 101 9.54 -1.23 21.66
N GLY A 102 9.72 -1.97 20.55
CA GLY A 102 10.85 -2.87 20.32
C GLY A 102 10.74 -4.25 20.95
N VAL A 103 9.62 -4.57 21.61
CA VAL A 103 9.33 -5.89 22.18
C VAL A 103 8.45 -6.68 21.23
N SER A 104 8.92 -7.86 20.80
CA SER A 104 8.16 -8.78 19.94
C SER A 104 7.30 -9.74 20.77
N SER A 105 6.03 -9.87 20.42
CA SER A 105 5.06 -10.82 20.98
C SER A 105 4.36 -11.57 19.86
N ALA A 106 4.34 -12.91 19.93
CA ALA A 106 3.62 -13.72 18.95
C ALA A 106 2.11 -13.41 18.99
N ILE A 107 1.48 -13.34 17.82
CA ILE A 107 0.05 -13.14 17.67
C ILE A 107 -0.58 -14.31 16.90
N GLY A 108 -1.90 -14.48 17.05
CA GLY A 108 -2.66 -15.40 16.24
C GLY A 108 -2.78 -14.91 14.79
N PHE A 109 -3.02 -15.84 13.88
CA PHE A 109 -3.45 -15.51 12.52
C PHE A 109 -4.29 -16.65 11.95
N SER A 110 -5.18 -16.32 11.01
CA SER A 110 -6.01 -17.28 10.31
C SER A 110 -6.06 -17.01 8.81
N PHE A 111 -6.16 -18.07 8.01
CA PHE A 111 -6.39 -17.96 6.58
C PHE A 111 -7.89 -17.77 6.32
N GLY A 112 -8.28 -16.52 6.07
CA GLY A 112 -9.67 -16.07 6.03
C GLY A 112 -10.17 -15.57 7.38
N THR A 113 -11.33 -14.91 7.35
CA THR A 113 -12.02 -14.40 8.53
C THR A 113 -13.51 -14.19 8.25
N PHE A 114 -14.32 -14.20 9.31
CA PHE A 114 -15.71 -13.74 9.27
C PHE A 114 -15.83 -12.26 9.66
N SER A 115 -14.79 -11.69 10.26
CA SER A 115 -14.67 -10.24 10.44
C SER A 115 -14.78 -9.57 9.08
N TYR A 116 -15.35 -8.37 9.06
CA TYR A 116 -15.62 -7.62 7.82
C TYR A 116 -16.56 -8.35 6.83
N GLY A 117 -17.29 -9.38 7.26
CA GLY A 117 -18.29 -10.06 6.41
C GLY A 117 -17.70 -11.00 5.36
N LEU A 118 -16.42 -11.38 5.46
CA LEU A 118 -15.71 -12.08 4.39
C LEU A 118 -15.94 -13.61 4.31
N GLY A 119 -16.87 -14.17 5.08
CA GLY A 119 -17.32 -15.57 4.91
C GLY A 119 -16.30 -16.66 5.25
N GLY A 120 -15.20 -16.35 5.95
CA GLY A 120 -14.29 -17.34 6.56
C GLY A 120 -13.26 -18.03 5.65
N SER A 121 -13.44 -18.02 4.33
CA SER A 121 -12.44 -18.55 3.37
C SER A 121 -11.22 -17.64 3.26
N GLY A 122 -10.01 -18.17 3.08
CA GLY A 122 -8.84 -17.34 2.78
C GLY A 122 -8.80 -16.83 1.34
N PHE A 123 -9.18 -17.66 0.36
CA PHE A 123 -9.29 -17.23 -1.03
C PHE A 123 -10.61 -16.50 -1.27
N LYS A 124 -10.56 -15.35 -1.96
CA LYS A 124 -11.70 -14.44 -2.19
C LYS A 124 -12.16 -14.36 -3.63
N GLY A 125 -11.34 -14.81 -4.56
CA GLY A 125 -11.67 -14.79 -5.98
C GLY A 125 -10.51 -14.32 -6.82
N LEU A 126 -10.79 -14.17 -8.11
CA LEU A 126 -9.85 -13.67 -9.09
C LEU A 126 -10.21 -12.23 -9.43
N MET A 127 -9.26 -11.32 -9.25
CA MET A 127 -9.34 -9.95 -9.74
C MET A 127 -8.93 -9.90 -11.21
N GLY A 128 -9.86 -9.49 -12.07
CA GLY A 128 -9.67 -9.31 -13.50
C GLY A 128 -9.79 -7.86 -13.94
N SER A 129 -9.81 -7.67 -15.26
CA SER A 129 -9.89 -6.33 -15.86
C SER A 129 -11.11 -5.54 -15.40
N GLY A 130 -10.87 -4.29 -15.00
CA GLY A 130 -11.91 -3.37 -14.54
C GLY A 130 -12.32 -3.55 -13.07
N GLN A 131 -11.69 -4.47 -12.34
CA GLN A 131 -11.95 -4.71 -10.93
C GLN A 131 -10.86 -4.13 -10.02
N GLU A 132 -11.24 -3.85 -8.78
CA GLU A 132 -10.32 -3.53 -7.69
C GLU A 132 -10.50 -4.44 -6.46
N VAL A 133 -9.54 -4.41 -5.55
CA VAL A 133 -9.48 -5.39 -4.45
C VAL A 133 -10.52 -5.12 -3.37
N TYR A 134 -10.69 -3.86 -2.97
CA TYR A 134 -11.43 -3.50 -1.77
C TYR A 134 -12.93 -3.51 -1.99
N ASP A 135 -13.47 -2.76 -2.94
CA ASP A 135 -14.91 -2.64 -3.21
C ASP A 135 -15.52 -3.84 -3.97
N ASP A 136 -14.87 -4.37 -5.01
CA ASP A 136 -15.43 -5.38 -5.93
C ASP A 136 -15.28 -6.81 -5.38
N LEU A 137 -14.17 -7.11 -4.71
CA LEU A 137 -13.86 -8.46 -4.22
C LEU A 137 -14.05 -8.62 -2.71
N LEU A 138 -13.66 -7.62 -1.93
CA LEU A 138 -13.73 -7.71 -0.46
C LEU A 138 -14.92 -6.94 0.14
N HIS A 139 -15.55 -6.06 -0.64
CA HIS A 139 -16.61 -5.16 -0.18
C HIS A 139 -16.23 -4.31 1.05
N LEU A 140 -14.96 -3.90 1.12
CA LEU A 140 -14.36 -3.08 2.18
C LEU A 140 -14.39 -1.60 1.77
N THR A 141 -15.45 -0.90 2.18
CA THR A 141 -15.64 0.51 1.83
C THR A 141 -14.59 1.43 2.44
N GLY A 142 -14.15 2.46 1.71
CA GLY A 142 -13.34 3.56 2.26
C GLY A 142 -11.83 3.38 2.10
N ALA A 143 -11.38 2.32 1.43
CA ALA A 143 -9.99 2.15 1.02
C ALA A 143 -9.67 2.83 -0.32
N ASN A 144 -8.39 2.93 -0.68
CA ASN A 144 -7.93 3.71 -1.83
C ASN A 144 -8.19 3.02 -3.19
N ALA A 145 -8.52 3.82 -4.20
CA ALA A 145 -8.82 3.39 -5.58
C ALA A 145 -7.62 2.85 -6.38
N SER A 146 -6.45 2.77 -5.76
CA SER A 146 -5.21 2.49 -6.46
C SER A 146 -4.97 0.97 -6.57
N ASN A 147 -5.49 0.15 -5.65
CA ASN A 147 -5.39 -1.31 -5.64
C ASN A 147 -6.32 -1.99 -6.65
N ASN A 148 -6.10 -1.73 -7.93
CA ASN A 148 -6.89 -2.23 -9.05
C ASN A 148 -6.04 -3.05 -10.03
N PHE A 149 -6.73 -3.87 -10.82
CA PHE A 149 -6.09 -4.78 -11.78
C PHE A 149 -5.18 -4.09 -12.80
N ALA A 150 -5.58 -2.92 -13.31
CA ALA A 150 -4.83 -2.24 -14.35
C ALA A 150 -3.44 -1.84 -13.83
N ASN A 151 -3.39 -1.27 -12.63
CA ASN A 151 -2.15 -0.86 -11.98
C ASN A 151 -1.24 -2.06 -11.68
N TRP A 152 -1.77 -3.10 -11.04
CA TRP A 152 -0.97 -4.28 -10.68
C TRP A 152 -0.41 -4.99 -11.91
N ARG A 153 -1.21 -5.14 -12.97
CA ARG A 153 -0.76 -5.76 -14.23
C ARG A 153 0.34 -4.95 -14.91
N GLU A 154 0.22 -3.62 -14.96
CA GLU A 154 1.23 -2.76 -15.59
C GLU A 154 2.57 -2.87 -14.86
N TRP A 155 2.55 -2.96 -13.53
CA TRP A 155 3.78 -3.09 -12.72
C TRP A 155 4.42 -4.45 -12.84
N ASP A 156 3.64 -5.53 -12.76
CA ASP A 156 4.12 -6.89 -13.01
C ASP A 156 4.81 -7.00 -14.39
N ALA A 157 4.23 -6.35 -15.41
CA ALA A 157 4.80 -6.33 -16.75
C ALA A 157 6.10 -5.54 -16.83
N ASP A 158 6.18 -4.38 -16.16
CA ASP A 158 7.35 -3.50 -16.19
C ASP A 158 8.52 -4.03 -15.34
N LEU A 159 8.23 -4.64 -14.20
CA LEU A 159 9.23 -5.11 -13.23
C LEU A 159 9.69 -6.54 -13.53
N TYR A 160 8.76 -7.42 -13.87
CA TYR A 160 9.01 -8.86 -14.02
C TYR A 160 8.80 -9.41 -15.41
N GLY A 161 8.25 -8.60 -16.33
CA GLY A 161 7.79 -9.11 -17.63
C GLY A 161 6.61 -10.07 -17.49
N ILE A 162 5.91 -10.06 -16.35
CA ILE A 162 4.75 -10.92 -16.10
C ILE A 162 3.55 -10.31 -16.81
N THR A 163 2.95 -11.06 -17.73
CA THR A 163 1.65 -10.70 -18.30
C THR A 163 0.55 -11.30 -17.43
N ALA A 164 0.13 -10.57 -16.40
CA ALA A 164 -0.95 -11.00 -15.50
C ALA A 164 -2.31 -10.95 -16.20
N ASN A 165 -3.01 -12.08 -16.25
CA ASN A 165 -4.37 -12.19 -16.78
C ASN A 165 -5.44 -12.02 -15.69
N ASN A 166 -5.06 -12.33 -14.45
CA ASN A 166 -5.85 -12.17 -13.24
C ASN A 166 -4.91 -12.10 -12.03
N PHE A 167 -5.44 -11.70 -10.87
CA PHE A 167 -4.79 -11.88 -9.58
C PHE A 167 -5.69 -12.67 -8.64
N GLY A 168 -5.17 -13.78 -8.08
CA GLY A 168 -5.82 -14.48 -6.99
C GLY A 168 -5.74 -13.66 -5.71
N ILE A 169 -6.88 -13.36 -5.09
CA ILE A 169 -6.94 -12.57 -3.86
C ILE A 169 -7.06 -13.51 -2.65
N TYR A 170 -6.10 -13.37 -1.75
CA TYR A 170 -5.96 -14.18 -0.54
C TYR A 170 -5.95 -13.28 0.70
N VAL A 171 -6.70 -13.65 1.73
CA VAL A 171 -6.83 -12.86 2.95
C VAL A 171 -6.38 -13.68 4.14
N PHE A 172 -5.52 -13.09 4.94
CA PHE A 172 -5.13 -13.54 6.27
C PHE A 172 -5.62 -12.52 7.29
N ALA A 173 -6.25 -12.98 8.37
CA ALA A 173 -6.51 -12.15 9.54
C ALA A 173 -5.36 -12.30 10.52
N LEU A 174 -4.84 -11.18 11.01
CA LEU A 174 -3.80 -11.09 12.02
C LEU A 174 -4.46 -10.62 13.33
N ASP A 175 -4.36 -11.43 14.38
CA ASP A 175 -5.09 -11.19 15.62
C ASP A 175 -4.37 -10.14 16.48
N THR A 176 -4.71 -8.88 16.29
CA THR A 176 -3.97 -7.74 16.83
C THR A 176 -4.76 -6.99 17.88
N SER A 177 -4.75 -7.52 19.10
CA SER A 177 -5.44 -6.88 20.23
C SER A 177 -4.98 -5.44 20.57
N SER A 178 -3.82 -4.99 20.06
CA SER A 178 -3.26 -3.67 20.34
C SER A 178 -2.32 -3.12 19.27
N PHE A 179 -2.61 -3.30 17.98
CA PHE A 179 -1.77 -2.72 16.91
C PHE A 179 -2.00 -1.22 16.83
N GLY A 180 -1.01 -0.46 17.32
CA GLY A 180 -1.11 0.98 17.49
C GLY A 180 0.01 1.75 16.82
N LYS A 181 0.11 3.02 17.20
CA LYS A 181 1.08 3.95 16.64
C LYS A 181 2.52 3.44 16.79
N HIS A 182 3.26 3.47 15.67
CA HIS A 182 4.66 3.04 15.56
C HIS A 182 4.90 1.56 15.83
N ASP A 183 3.85 0.76 15.86
CA ASP A 183 3.97 -0.68 15.96
C ASP A 183 4.25 -1.29 14.60
N TYR A 184 4.80 -2.51 14.65
CA TYR A 184 5.01 -3.35 13.48
C TYR A 184 4.31 -4.69 13.68
N LEU A 185 3.68 -5.19 12.64
CA LEU A 185 3.35 -6.60 12.53
C LEU A 185 4.43 -7.23 11.66
N GLN A 186 5.26 -8.10 12.21
CA GLN A 186 6.25 -8.84 11.43
C GLN A 186 5.66 -10.20 11.07
N ILE A 187 5.69 -10.53 9.78
CA ILE A 187 5.08 -11.74 9.22
C ILE A 187 6.15 -12.57 8.52
N GLY A 188 6.29 -13.83 8.94
CA GLY A 188 7.13 -14.82 8.27
C GLY A 188 6.36 -15.50 7.15
N LEU A 189 6.99 -15.61 5.97
CA LEU A 189 6.36 -16.10 4.75
C LEU A 189 7.09 -17.31 4.17
N SER A 190 6.34 -18.15 3.46
CA SER A 190 6.87 -19.30 2.73
C SER A 190 6.11 -19.52 1.43
N GLY A 191 6.83 -19.84 0.35
CA GLY A 191 6.22 -20.20 -0.93
C GLY A 191 5.45 -19.08 -1.62
N ILE A 192 5.82 -17.81 -1.40
CA ILE A 192 5.20 -16.67 -2.08
C ILE A 192 5.69 -16.61 -3.54
N PRO A 193 4.80 -16.70 -4.54
CA PRO A 193 5.17 -16.52 -5.95
C PRO A 193 5.74 -15.13 -6.22
N GLU A 194 6.63 -15.02 -7.20
CA GLU A 194 7.12 -13.74 -7.72
C GLU A 194 5.97 -12.94 -8.36
N GLY A 195 5.99 -11.61 -8.19
CA GLY A 195 4.90 -10.71 -8.61
C GLY A 195 3.71 -10.69 -7.64
N THR A 196 3.82 -11.30 -6.46
CA THR A 196 2.72 -11.27 -5.47
C THR A 196 2.66 -9.90 -4.82
N PHE A 197 1.54 -9.20 -4.99
CA PHE A 197 1.27 -7.96 -4.24
C PHE A 197 0.88 -8.28 -2.80
N ALA A 198 1.35 -7.47 -1.85
CA ALA A 198 0.92 -7.51 -0.45
C ALA A 198 0.39 -6.14 -0.04
N ILE A 199 -0.82 -6.13 0.51
CA ILE A 199 -1.46 -4.94 1.08
C ILE A 199 -2.04 -5.29 2.44
N ALA A 200 -2.26 -4.27 3.27
CA ALA A 200 -2.93 -4.45 4.54
C ALA A 200 -4.14 -3.53 4.69
N PHE A 201 -5.11 -4.00 5.45
CA PHE A 201 -6.34 -3.28 5.78
C PHE A 201 -6.65 -3.42 7.26
N GLY A 202 -7.05 -2.34 7.90
CA GLY A 202 -7.65 -2.32 9.22
C GLY A 202 -8.55 -1.10 9.37
N GLU A 203 -9.26 -1.02 10.47
CA GLU A 203 -10.08 0.13 10.83
C GLU A 203 -9.89 0.44 12.31
N ASP A 204 -10.16 1.66 12.78
CA ASP A 204 -10.25 1.91 14.23
C ASP A 204 -11.65 1.65 14.78
N ALA A 205 -11.74 1.68 16.11
CA ALA A 205 -13.02 1.55 16.79
C ALA A 205 -13.95 2.72 16.40
N PRO A 206 -15.23 2.45 16.08
CA PRO A 206 -16.17 3.51 15.77
C PRO A 206 -16.25 4.55 16.89
N ASP A 207 -16.24 5.82 16.52
CA ASP A 207 -16.49 6.92 17.41
C ASP A 207 -17.94 6.88 17.96
N LYS A 208 -18.27 7.82 18.85
CA LYS A 208 -19.62 7.93 19.45
C LYS A 208 -20.75 8.17 18.43
N HIS A 209 -20.42 8.49 17.18
CA HIS A 209 -21.34 8.69 16.07
C HIS A 209 -21.37 7.50 15.09
N GLY A 210 -20.57 6.45 15.35
CA GLY A 210 -20.45 5.29 14.49
C GLY A 210 -19.51 5.48 13.30
N ASN A 211 -18.74 6.57 13.26
CA ASN A 211 -17.72 6.76 12.23
C ASN A 211 -16.42 6.07 12.65
N TYR A 212 -15.73 5.46 11.69
CA TYR A 212 -14.42 4.86 11.90
C TYR A 212 -13.47 5.32 10.80
N ASN A 213 -12.18 5.27 11.08
CA ASN A 213 -11.11 5.53 10.13
C ASN A 213 -10.64 4.21 9.55
N VAL A 214 -10.58 4.16 8.22
CA VAL A 214 -9.98 3.04 7.50
C VAL A 214 -8.48 3.28 7.37
N PHE A 215 -7.72 2.23 7.66
CA PHE A 215 -6.29 2.16 7.52
C PHE A 215 -5.97 1.18 6.40
N SER A 216 -5.56 1.69 5.25
CA SER A 216 -5.07 0.86 4.14
C SER A 216 -3.60 1.19 3.86
N THR A 217 -2.90 0.29 3.18
CA THR A 217 -1.52 0.54 2.74
C THR A 217 -1.47 1.22 1.37
N PRO A 218 -0.44 2.02 1.08
CA PRO A 218 0.04 2.15 -0.29
C PRO A 218 0.67 0.82 -0.73
N PHE A 219 0.92 0.65 -2.01
CA PHE A 219 1.24 -0.64 -2.64
C PHE A 219 2.56 -1.27 -2.19
N THR A 220 2.69 -2.60 -2.29
CA THR A 220 3.95 -3.34 -2.05
C THR A 220 3.93 -4.69 -2.77
N GLU A 221 5.08 -5.16 -3.26
CA GLU A 221 5.20 -6.31 -4.19
C GLU A 221 6.35 -7.27 -3.82
N SER A 222 6.14 -8.57 -4.02
CA SER A 222 7.05 -9.65 -3.67
C SER A 222 8.05 -9.94 -4.79
N GLY A 223 9.22 -10.46 -4.40
CA GLY A 223 10.17 -11.05 -5.35
C GLY A 223 11.14 -10.04 -5.96
N LEU A 224 11.17 -8.79 -5.47
CA LEU A 224 12.10 -7.76 -5.93
C LEU A 224 13.49 -8.07 -5.35
N ASN A 225 14.22 -8.99 -5.98
CA ASN A 225 15.56 -9.40 -5.58
C ASN A 225 16.59 -8.33 -5.95
N GLY A 226 16.62 -7.21 -5.22
CA GLY A 226 17.77 -6.31 -5.01
C GLY A 226 18.49 -5.69 -6.22
N GLY A 227 18.13 -6.06 -7.45
CA GLY A 227 18.55 -5.38 -8.65
C GLY A 227 17.75 -4.09 -8.72
N HIS A 228 18.39 -2.96 -8.42
CA HIS A 228 17.89 -1.68 -8.89
C HIS A 228 17.80 -1.77 -10.42
N HIS A 229 16.64 -2.16 -10.95
CA HIS A 229 16.30 -1.86 -12.32
C HIS A 229 16.31 -0.34 -12.38
N SER A 230 17.36 0.20 -13.01
CA SER A 230 17.48 1.63 -13.20
C SER A 230 16.33 2.02 -14.10
N VAL A 231 15.21 2.46 -13.50
CA VAL A 231 14.11 3.07 -14.25
C VAL A 231 14.77 4.14 -15.10
N PRO A 232 14.69 4.05 -16.45
CA PRO A 232 15.26 5.07 -17.31
C PRO A 232 14.71 6.41 -16.82
N ALA A 233 15.60 7.31 -16.39
CA ALA A 233 15.20 8.58 -15.79
C ALA A 233 14.11 9.22 -16.69
N PRO A 234 13.01 9.73 -16.10
CA PRO A 234 11.87 10.14 -16.89
C PRO A 234 12.32 11.14 -17.94
N THR A 235 11.87 10.94 -19.18
CA THR A 235 12.22 11.73 -20.38
C THR A 235 12.01 13.23 -20.17
N SER A 236 11.28 13.64 -19.13
CA SER A 236 11.18 15.01 -18.63
C SER A 236 12.54 15.66 -18.32
N TRP A 237 13.55 14.94 -17.82
CA TRP A 237 14.90 15.50 -17.66
C TRP A 237 15.57 15.77 -19.00
N MET A 238 15.39 14.90 -19.99
CA MET A 238 15.87 15.15 -21.35
C MET A 238 15.14 16.34 -21.98
N LEU A 239 13.83 16.51 -21.74
CA LEU A 239 13.07 17.66 -22.23
C LEU A 239 13.53 18.98 -21.57
N ILE A 240 13.84 18.97 -20.27
CA ILE A 240 14.40 20.13 -19.59
C ILE A 240 15.79 20.48 -20.16
N LEU A 241 16.67 19.49 -20.33
CA LEU A 241 17.99 19.70 -20.90
C LEU A 241 17.93 20.18 -22.36
N LEU A 242 17.06 19.60 -23.18
CA LEU A 242 16.78 20.06 -24.55
C LEU A 242 16.24 21.50 -24.55
N GLY A 243 15.31 21.82 -23.64
CA GLY A 243 14.76 23.17 -23.48
C GLY A 243 15.85 24.20 -23.12
N LEU A 244 16.78 23.84 -22.22
CA LEU A 244 17.91 24.70 -21.85
C LEU A 244 18.89 24.91 -23.01
N VAL A 245 19.16 23.88 -23.81
CA VAL A 245 20.02 24.00 -25.01
C VAL A 245 19.37 24.90 -26.06
N VAL A 246 18.06 24.75 -26.30
CA VAL A 246 17.32 25.62 -27.23
C VAL A 246 17.32 27.07 -26.73
N LEU A 247 17.13 27.31 -25.42
CA LEU A 247 17.21 28.64 -24.82
C LEU A 247 18.62 29.25 -24.98
N MET A 248 19.67 28.49 -24.73
CA MET A 248 21.05 28.95 -24.94
C MET A 248 21.36 29.26 -26.40
N TRP A 249 20.84 28.46 -27.33
CA TRP A 249 21.03 28.70 -28.76
C TRP A 249 20.24 29.92 -29.26
N SER A 250 19.02 30.11 -28.76
CA SER A 250 18.20 31.28 -29.09
C SER A 250 18.85 32.59 -28.63
N ARG A 251 19.48 32.61 -27.45
CA ARG A 251 20.20 33.80 -26.93
C ARG A 251 21.36 34.23 -27.82
N ARG A 252 22.07 33.31 -28.47
CA ARG A 252 23.20 33.64 -29.36
C ARG A 252 22.78 34.34 -30.66
N ARG A 253 21.51 34.25 -31.06
CA ARG A 253 21.00 34.89 -32.28
C ARG A 253 20.54 36.34 -32.09
N PHE A 254 20.39 36.81 -30.85
CA PHE A 254 19.93 38.17 -30.55
C PHE A 254 21.06 39.13 -30.13
N THR A 255 22.31 38.66 -30.13
CA THR A 255 23.49 39.49 -29.83
C THR A 255 24.37 39.73 -31.06
N ALA A 256 23.82 39.60 -32.27
CA ALA A 256 24.47 39.96 -33.53
C ALA A 256 23.70 41.08 -34.23
#